data_AF-G7KRF7-F1
#
_entry.id   AF-G7KRF7-F1
#
_cell.length_a   1.000
_cell.length_b   1.000
_cell.length_c   1.000
_cell.angle_alpha   90.00
_cell.angle_beta   90.00
_cell.angle_gamma   90.00
#
_symmetry.space_group_name_H-M   'P 1'
#
loop_
_entity.id
_entity.type
_entity.pdbx_description
1 polymer ?
#
loop_
_entity_poly.entity_id
_entity_poly.type
_entity_poly.pdbx_seq_one_letter_code
_entity_poly.pdbx_strand_id
1 'polypeptide(L)'
;MSNNGWDELPNNILNNKRPRYRHNELQGRGNSQALQTSIGPAPRLPYVLPNSDSRPVPADFPPEDADLLTQFSARHTGFLLSEHIHTPNMRRQAYEYFAKFLRFLRSHSTLDLMTTSKTSVSNDLYVIKMYGFTGEWLDRLVLRLNPHTSHDVSNEGLQTLIKLQPIYFTYVASLEAEGTDLTRRLNENTAKLSNGREAMESISNTLRQIMEERARLNIPFPI
;
A
#
# COMPACT_ATOMS: atom_id res chain seq x y z
N MET A 1 -8.02 35.26 24.73
CA MET A 1 -7.29 34.35 25.61
C MET A 1 -7.73 32.94 25.24
N SER A 2 -6.97 32.27 24.37
CA SER A 2 -7.29 30.92 23.88
C SER A 2 -6.42 29.91 24.60
N ASN A 3 -7.06 28.97 25.31
CA ASN A 3 -6.41 27.83 25.91
C ASN A 3 -6.03 26.83 24.81
N ASN A 4 -4.72 26.62 24.63
CA ASN A 4 -4.18 25.51 23.86
C ASN A 4 -4.15 24.28 24.78
N GLY A 5 -5.18 23.44 24.70
CA GLY A 5 -5.22 22.14 25.37
C GLY A 5 -4.61 21.06 24.49
N TRP A 6 -3.28 20.91 24.55
CA TRP A 6 -2.56 19.76 24.02
C TRP A 6 -1.45 19.37 25.00
N ASP A 7 -1.83 19.00 26.21
CA ASP A 7 -0.95 18.32 27.16
C ASP A 7 -1.74 17.12 27.69
N GLU A 8 -1.39 15.91 27.22
CA GLU A 8 -1.48 14.62 27.93
C GLU A 8 -1.30 13.45 26.94
N LEU A 9 -0.05 13.01 26.77
CA LEU A 9 0.27 11.67 26.26
C LEU A 9 0.69 10.79 27.45
N PRO A 10 0.07 9.62 27.68
CA PRO A 10 0.48 8.76 28.77
C PRO A 10 1.78 8.02 28.44
N ASN A 11 2.85 8.44 29.11
CA ASN A 11 4.04 7.62 29.37
C ASN A 11 3.61 6.35 30.13
N ASN A 12 3.69 5.17 29.50
CA ASN A 12 3.97 3.88 30.16
C ASN A 12 3.96 2.70 29.17
N ILE A 13 5.06 2.47 28.46
CA ILE A 13 5.35 1.15 27.86
C ILE A 13 6.83 0.84 28.11
N LEU A 14 7.12 0.34 29.32
CA LEU A 14 8.40 -0.32 29.61
C LEU A 14 8.18 -1.31 30.76
N ASN A 15 7.72 -2.51 30.41
CA ASN A 15 7.93 -3.72 31.21
C ASN A 15 7.75 -4.97 30.35
N ASN A 16 8.67 -5.19 29.41
CA ASN A 16 8.88 -6.50 28.80
C ASN A 16 9.79 -7.34 29.71
N LYS A 17 9.21 -8.31 30.43
CA LYS A 17 9.95 -9.41 31.06
C LYS A 17 9.56 -10.73 30.43
N ARG A 18 10.52 -11.35 29.73
CA ARG A 18 10.69 -12.80 29.56
C ARG A 18 12.21 -13.06 29.40
N PRO A 19 12.75 -14.28 29.53
CA PRO A 19 12.12 -15.57 29.87
C PRO A 19 12.89 -16.38 30.95
N ARG A 20 12.30 -17.45 31.51
CA ARG A 20 13.10 -18.60 31.96
C ARG A 20 12.41 -19.94 31.66
N TYR A 21 13.15 -20.72 30.87
CA TYR A 21 13.06 -22.16 30.70
C TYR A 21 12.84 -22.91 32.02
N ARG A 22 11.99 -23.94 31.99
CA ARG A 22 12.25 -25.20 32.72
C ARG A 22 11.64 -26.37 31.97
N HIS A 23 12.48 -27.32 31.58
CA HIS A 23 12.09 -28.70 31.41
C HIS A 23 13.24 -29.60 31.87
N ASN A 24 12.84 -30.67 32.55
CA ASN A 24 13.52 -31.93 32.84
C ASN A 24 14.31 -32.04 34.14
N GLU A 25 13.87 -32.97 35.00
CA GLU A 25 14.53 -34.25 35.32
C GLU A 25 13.49 -35.11 36.07
N LEU A 26 13.29 -36.38 35.75
CA LEU A 26 13.88 -37.56 36.40
C LEU A 26 13.63 -38.80 35.50
N GLN A 27 14.68 -39.41 34.95
CA GLN A 27 15.28 -40.69 35.38
C GLN A 27 14.34 -41.90 35.49
N GLY A 28 14.51 -42.84 34.54
CA GLY A 28 14.03 -44.22 34.61
C GLY A 28 14.93 -45.12 33.75
N ARG A 29 15.79 -45.89 34.42
CA ARG A 29 16.84 -46.76 33.88
C ARG A 29 16.25 -48.13 33.55
N GLY A 30 16.61 -48.71 32.39
CA GLY A 30 16.27 -50.09 32.03
C GLY A 30 17.08 -50.57 30.83
N ASN A 31 18.10 -51.37 31.08
CA ASN A 31 19.00 -51.97 30.10
C ASN A 31 18.28 -52.95 29.17
N SER A 32 18.68 -53.00 27.89
CA SER A 32 18.84 -54.26 27.15
C SER A 32 19.84 -54.10 25.99
N GLN A 33 20.54 -55.20 25.75
CA GLN A 33 21.78 -55.40 25.03
C GLN A 33 21.81 -54.96 23.56
N ALA A 34 23.05 -54.74 23.11
CA ALA A 34 23.46 -54.27 21.80
C ALA A 34 23.13 -55.22 20.64
N LEU A 35 22.73 -54.63 19.50
CA LEU A 35 23.11 -55.11 18.18
C LEU A 35 23.96 -54.02 17.51
N GLN A 36 25.24 -54.31 17.31
CA GLN A 36 26.12 -53.50 16.47
C GLN A 36 25.65 -53.63 15.02
N THR A 37 25.23 -52.54 14.40
CA THR A 37 25.28 -52.40 12.94
C THR A 37 25.95 -51.08 12.61
N SER A 38 27.07 -51.20 11.91
CA SER A 38 27.85 -50.14 11.30
C SER A 38 26.93 -49.16 10.54
N ILE A 39 26.79 -47.94 11.04
CA ILE A 39 26.17 -46.83 10.30
C ILE A 39 27.26 -46.26 9.40
N GLY A 40 27.37 -46.83 8.20
CA GLY A 40 27.98 -46.12 7.07
C GLY A 40 27.19 -44.83 6.76
N PRO A 41 27.79 -43.87 6.04
CA PRO A 41 27.09 -42.64 5.67
C PRO A 41 25.80 -42.99 4.94
N ALA A 42 24.72 -42.30 5.32
CA ALA A 42 23.38 -42.49 4.74
C ALA A 42 23.47 -42.58 3.21
N PRO A 43 22.77 -43.55 2.57
CA PRO A 43 22.81 -43.69 1.13
C PRO A 43 22.34 -42.37 0.50
N ARG A 44 23.19 -41.79 -0.35
CA ARG A 44 22.79 -40.70 -1.24
C ARG A 44 21.71 -41.26 -2.15
N LEU A 45 20.45 -40.95 -1.84
CA LEU A 45 19.32 -41.30 -2.70
C LEU A 45 19.59 -40.66 -4.07
N PRO A 46 19.56 -41.43 -5.16
CA PRO A 46 19.70 -40.86 -6.47
C PRO A 46 18.45 -40.02 -6.72
N TYR A 47 18.62 -38.69 -6.83
CA TYR A 47 17.66 -37.83 -7.52
C TYR A 47 17.66 -38.26 -8.98
N VAL A 48 16.97 -39.37 -9.26
CA VAL A 48 16.64 -39.77 -10.62
C VAL A 48 15.51 -38.85 -11.03
N LEU A 49 15.87 -37.81 -11.76
CA LEU A 49 14.94 -37.12 -12.67
C LEU A 49 14.14 -38.20 -13.40
N PRO A 50 12.80 -38.17 -13.40
CA PRO A 50 12.06 -39.04 -14.30
C PRO A 50 12.43 -38.62 -15.73
N ASN A 51 13.17 -39.52 -16.39
CA ASN A 51 13.39 -39.68 -17.83
C ASN A 51 13.15 -38.43 -18.69
N SER A 52 14.25 -37.83 -19.14
CA SER A 52 14.58 -37.38 -20.51
C SER A 52 13.56 -36.66 -21.43
N ASP A 53 12.34 -36.34 -20.98
CA ASP A 53 11.28 -35.61 -21.71
C ASP A 53 10.53 -34.62 -20.78
N SER A 54 11.26 -34.09 -19.79
CA SER A 54 10.78 -33.42 -18.58
C SER A 54 9.84 -32.22 -18.79
N ARG A 55 8.53 -32.46 -18.83
CA ARG A 55 7.51 -31.49 -18.39
C ARG A 55 7.24 -31.67 -16.89
N PRO A 56 7.36 -30.62 -16.06
CA PRO A 56 7.06 -30.66 -14.63
C PRO A 56 5.56 -30.73 -14.32
N VAL A 57 4.71 -30.74 -15.35
CA VAL A 57 3.24 -30.73 -15.27
C VAL A 57 2.72 -31.92 -16.08
N PRO A 58 1.75 -32.71 -15.56
CA PRO A 58 1.11 -33.78 -16.32
C PRO A 58 0.62 -33.28 -17.68
N ALA A 59 0.70 -34.10 -18.73
CA ALA A 59 0.40 -33.69 -20.11
C ALA A 59 -1.06 -33.27 -20.38
N ASP A 60 -1.95 -33.35 -19.38
CA ASP A 60 -3.40 -33.16 -19.51
C ASP A 60 -3.91 -31.77 -19.09
N PHE A 61 -3.02 -30.80 -18.84
CA PHE A 61 -3.43 -29.44 -18.46
C PHE A 61 -3.67 -28.56 -19.70
N PRO A 62 -4.62 -27.60 -19.64
CA PRO A 62 -4.74 -26.55 -20.64
C PRO A 62 -3.37 -25.88 -20.90
N PRO A 63 -3.00 -25.56 -22.15
CA PRO A 63 -1.67 -25.03 -22.47
C PRO A 63 -1.28 -23.80 -21.64
N GLU A 64 -2.24 -22.90 -21.38
CA GLU A 64 -2.04 -21.69 -20.56
C GLU A 64 -1.71 -22.01 -19.10
N ASP A 65 -2.41 -22.98 -18.51
CA ASP A 65 -2.23 -23.39 -17.12
C ASP A 65 -0.92 -24.17 -16.96
N ALA A 66 -0.58 -25.01 -17.96
CA ALA A 66 0.69 -25.72 -18.00
C ALA A 66 1.89 -24.76 -18.10
N ASP A 67 1.80 -23.72 -18.92
CA ASP A 67 2.84 -22.69 -19.04
C ASP A 67 3.00 -21.91 -17.73
N LEU A 68 1.89 -21.47 -17.12
CA LEU A 68 1.87 -20.82 -15.81
C LEU A 68 2.56 -21.65 -14.72
N LEU A 69 2.18 -22.91 -14.59
CA LEU A 69 2.74 -23.83 -13.61
C LEU A 69 4.22 -24.12 -13.89
N THR A 70 4.60 -24.27 -15.16
CA THR A 70 5.99 -24.51 -15.56
C THR A 70 6.88 -23.31 -15.23
N GLN A 71 6.47 -22.11 -15.62
CA GLN A 71 7.18 -20.87 -15.29
C GLN A 71 7.31 -20.65 -13.78
N PHE A 72 6.27 -21.00 -13.02
CA PHE A 72 6.28 -20.88 -11.57
C PHE A 72 7.24 -21.91 -10.94
N SER A 73 7.17 -23.17 -11.37
CA SER A 73 8.03 -24.26 -10.89
C SER A 73 9.51 -24.01 -11.15
N ALA A 74 9.84 -23.41 -12.29
CA ALA A 74 11.22 -23.05 -12.64
C ALA A 74 11.85 -22.04 -11.66
N ARG A 75 11.02 -21.22 -11.00
CA ARG A 75 11.46 -20.19 -10.05
C ARG A 75 11.39 -20.64 -8.59
N HIS A 76 10.65 -21.71 -8.30
CA HIS A 76 10.32 -22.14 -6.95
C HIS A 76 10.52 -23.64 -6.79
N THR A 77 11.72 -24.04 -6.35
CA THR A 77 12.12 -25.45 -6.17
C THR A 77 11.27 -26.22 -5.16
N GLY A 78 10.61 -25.53 -4.22
CA GLY A 78 9.65 -26.12 -3.26
C GLY A 78 8.22 -26.22 -3.76
N PHE A 79 7.96 -25.89 -5.02
CA PHE A 79 6.61 -25.93 -5.59
C PHE A 79 6.09 -27.35 -5.85
N LEU A 80 6.99 -28.32 -6.05
CA LEU A 80 6.62 -29.67 -6.45
C LEU A 80 6.08 -30.49 -5.26
N LEU A 81 4.86 -31.00 -5.40
CA LEU A 81 4.26 -31.90 -4.42
C LEU A 81 4.92 -33.29 -4.45
N SER A 82 5.26 -33.81 -3.27
CA SER A 82 5.93 -35.11 -3.11
C SER A 82 5.08 -36.25 -3.68
N GLU A 83 5.68 -37.07 -4.55
CA GLU A 83 5.02 -38.23 -5.17
C GLU A 83 4.74 -39.36 -4.18
N HIS A 84 5.47 -39.40 -3.07
CA HIS A 84 5.33 -40.46 -2.05
C HIS A 84 4.19 -40.17 -1.08
N ILE A 85 3.80 -38.90 -0.95
CA ILE A 85 2.77 -38.44 -0.02
C ILE A 85 1.45 -38.20 -0.76
N HIS A 86 1.52 -37.70 -2.01
CA HIS A 86 0.34 -37.26 -2.75
C HIS A 86 0.07 -38.18 -3.94
N THR A 87 -1.14 -38.73 -4.00
CA THR A 87 -1.59 -39.54 -5.14
C THR A 87 -1.62 -38.70 -6.43
N PRO A 88 -1.53 -39.33 -7.62
CA PRO A 88 -1.59 -38.62 -8.90
C PRO A 88 -2.83 -37.72 -9.04
N ASN A 89 -4.01 -38.20 -8.61
CA ASN A 89 -5.25 -37.42 -8.64
C ASN A 89 -5.22 -36.21 -7.70
N MET A 90 -4.69 -36.38 -6.48
CA MET A 90 -4.53 -35.27 -5.54
C MET A 90 -3.58 -34.20 -6.08
N ARG A 91 -2.44 -34.61 -6.64
CA ARG A 91 -1.49 -33.67 -7.26
C ARG A 91 -2.12 -32.91 -8.41
N ARG A 92 -2.86 -33.61 -9.29
CA ARG A 92 -3.58 -32.98 -10.39
C ARG A 92 -4.54 -31.89 -9.88
N GLN A 93 -5.42 -32.23 -8.94
CA GLN A 93 -6.39 -31.29 -8.39
C GLN A 93 -5.72 -30.09 -7.71
N ALA A 94 -4.62 -30.32 -6.99
CA ALA A 94 -3.85 -29.27 -6.33
C ALA A 94 -3.25 -28.28 -7.35
N TYR A 95 -2.66 -28.79 -8.44
CA TYR A 95 -2.12 -27.94 -9.51
C TYR A 95 -3.21 -27.21 -10.30
N GLU A 96 -4.37 -27.83 -10.52
CA GLU A 96 -5.53 -27.16 -11.14
C GLU A 96 -6.03 -26.00 -10.28
N TYR A 97 -6.12 -26.21 -8.96
CA TYR A 97 -6.49 -25.14 -8.02
C TYR A 97 -5.46 -24.01 -8.04
N PHE A 98 -4.17 -24.36 -8.01
CA PHE A 98 -3.09 -23.38 -8.00
C PHE A 98 -3.04 -22.56 -9.29
N ALA A 99 -3.27 -23.18 -10.45
CA ALA A 99 -3.34 -22.48 -11.73
C ALA A 99 -4.47 -21.44 -11.74
N LYS A 100 -5.66 -21.80 -11.23
CA LYS A 100 -6.79 -20.87 -11.07
C LYS A 100 -6.43 -19.71 -10.13
N PHE A 101 -5.77 -19.99 -9.01
CA PHE A 101 -5.30 -18.97 -8.09
C PHE A 101 -4.27 -18.02 -8.74
N LEU A 102 -3.31 -18.54 -9.51
CA LEU A 102 -2.35 -17.71 -10.24
C LEU A 102 -3.03 -16.80 -11.28
N ARG A 103 -4.04 -17.31 -12.00
CA ARG A 103 -4.85 -16.50 -12.93
C ARG A 103 -5.58 -15.39 -12.19
N PHE A 104 -6.20 -15.73 -11.06
CA PHE A 104 -6.87 -14.75 -10.19
C PHE A 104 -5.90 -13.66 -9.70
N LEU A 105 -4.69 -14.03 -9.26
CA LEU A 105 -3.68 -13.04 -8.87
C LEU A 105 -3.21 -12.17 -10.04
N ARG A 106 -3.08 -12.74 -11.25
CA ARG A 106 -2.70 -11.97 -12.45
C ARG A 106 -3.79 -11.02 -12.95
N SER A 107 -5.06 -11.34 -12.71
CA SER A 107 -6.19 -10.53 -13.19
C SER A 107 -6.56 -9.36 -12.27
N HIS A 108 -5.97 -9.27 -11.07
CA HIS A 108 -6.27 -8.23 -10.09
C HIS A 108 -5.06 -7.35 -9.80
N SER A 109 -5.30 -6.08 -9.53
CA SER A 109 -4.25 -5.19 -9.05
C SER A 109 -3.83 -5.59 -7.63
N THR A 110 -2.57 -5.31 -7.25
CA THR A 110 -2.10 -5.57 -5.87
C THR A 110 -2.95 -4.83 -4.83
N LEU A 111 -3.46 -3.64 -5.18
CA LEU A 111 -4.34 -2.87 -4.32
C LEU A 111 -5.69 -3.57 -4.10
N ASP A 112 -6.31 -4.09 -5.16
CA ASP A 112 -7.58 -4.82 -5.06
C ASP A 112 -7.41 -6.12 -4.27
N LEU A 113 -6.30 -6.84 -4.50
CA LEU A 113 -5.96 -8.07 -3.78
C LEU A 113 -5.84 -7.87 -2.26
N MET A 114 -5.31 -6.71 -1.85
CA MET A 114 -5.10 -6.35 -0.44
C MET A 114 -6.31 -5.69 0.22
N THR A 115 -7.32 -5.26 -0.55
CA THR A 115 -8.47 -4.52 -0.04
C THR A 115 -9.77 -5.31 -0.19
N THR A 116 -10.29 -5.42 -1.41
CA THR A 116 -11.64 -5.94 -1.70
C THR A 116 -11.70 -7.45 -1.71
N SER A 117 -10.67 -8.14 -2.21
CA SER A 117 -10.66 -9.61 -2.30
C SER A 117 -9.84 -10.30 -1.20
N LYS A 118 -9.50 -9.58 -0.13
CA LYS A 118 -8.63 -10.03 0.96
C LYS A 118 -9.04 -11.37 1.58
N THR A 119 -10.33 -11.54 1.87
CA THR A 119 -10.87 -12.78 2.48
C THR A 119 -10.80 -13.96 1.52
N SER A 120 -11.07 -13.73 0.23
CA SER A 120 -10.95 -14.75 -0.82
C SER A 120 -9.50 -15.22 -0.94
N VAL A 121 -8.56 -14.29 -1.06
CA VAL A 121 -7.12 -14.59 -1.18
C VAL A 121 -6.61 -15.37 0.03
N SER A 122 -7.03 -14.99 1.24
CA SER A 122 -6.62 -15.68 2.47
C SER A 122 -7.15 -17.11 2.52
N ASN A 123 -8.39 -17.34 2.09
CA ASN A 123 -8.99 -18.67 2.00
C ASN A 123 -8.29 -19.51 0.93
N ASP A 124 -7.99 -18.95 -0.23
CA ASP A 124 -7.29 -19.65 -1.30
C ASP A 124 -5.88 -20.08 -0.86
N LEU A 125 -5.17 -19.22 -0.12
CA LEU A 125 -3.86 -19.56 0.44
C LEU A 125 -3.93 -20.66 1.49
N TYR A 126 -4.98 -20.65 2.31
CA TYR A 126 -5.22 -21.73 3.26
C TYR A 126 -5.46 -23.06 2.53
N VAL A 127 -6.30 -23.07 1.49
CA VAL A 127 -6.59 -24.26 0.69
C VAL A 127 -5.32 -24.77 -0.02
N ILE A 128 -4.50 -23.88 -0.59
CA ILE A 128 -3.21 -24.23 -1.20
C ILE A 128 -2.29 -24.91 -0.18
N LYS A 129 -2.21 -24.40 1.05
CA LYS A 129 -1.43 -25.02 2.12
C LYS A 129 -1.99 -26.40 2.50
N MET A 130 -3.31 -26.57 2.53
CA MET A 130 -3.97 -27.86 2.81
C MET A 130 -3.68 -28.91 1.73
N TYR A 131 -3.48 -28.51 0.48
CA TYR A 131 -3.04 -29.41 -0.61
C TYR A 131 -1.57 -29.87 -0.50
N GLY A 132 -0.84 -29.40 0.51
CA GLY A 132 0.54 -29.83 0.79
C GLY A 132 1.62 -28.97 0.15
N PHE A 133 1.25 -27.84 -0.49
CA PHE A 133 2.23 -26.88 -0.96
C PHE A 133 2.95 -26.24 0.22
N THR A 134 4.28 -26.26 0.17
CA THR A 134 5.14 -25.73 1.23
C THR A 134 6.35 -25.02 0.64
N GLY A 135 7.02 -24.20 1.45
CA GLY A 135 8.27 -23.53 1.08
C GLY A 135 8.21 -22.02 1.22
N GLU A 136 9.40 -21.40 1.22
CA GLU A 136 9.54 -19.97 1.48
C GLU A 136 8.74 -19.08 0.52
N TRP A 137 8.51 -19.54 -0.71
CA TRP A 137 7.72 -18.78 -1.68
C TRP A 137 6.27 -18.59 -1.21
N LEU A 138 5.69 -19.63 -0.60
CA LEU A 138 4.33 -19.60 -0.06
C LEU A 138 4.31 -18.77 1.22
N ASP A 139 5.31 -18.93 2.09
CA ASP A 139 5.42 -18.13 3.31
C ASP A 139 5.58 -16.64 2.99
N ARG A 140 6.40 -16.28 1.99
CA ARG A 140 6.55 -14.88 1.52
C ARG A 140 5.28 -14.34 0.88
N LEU A 141 4.51 -15.19 0.22
CA LEU A 141 3.26 -14.81 -0.45
C LEU A 141 2.14 -14.63 0.58
N VAL A 142 2.06 -15.51 1.59
CA VAL A 142 1.24 -15.34 2.78
C VAL A 142 1.65 -14.07 3.52
N LEU A 143 2.94 -13.83 3.80
CA LEU A 143 3.40 -12.62 4.50
C LEU A 143 3.02 -11.32 3.75
N ARG A 144 3.13 -11.32 2.42
CA ARG A 144 2.77 -10.16 1.58
C ARG A 144 1.27 -9.92 1.51
N LEU A 145 0.47 -10.98 1.48
CA LEU A 145 -0.98 -10.90 1.35
C LEU A 145 -1.70 -10.96 2.70
N ASN A 146 -0.95 -11.23 3.79
CA ASN A 146 -1.42 -11.19 5.16
C ASN A 146 -1.11 -9.82 5.76
N PRO A 147 -2.14 -8.99 6.03
CA PRO A 147 -1.96 -7.67 6.59
C PRO A 147 -1.57 -7.69 8.08
N HIS A 148 -1.48 -8.85 8.72
CA HIS A 148 -1.00 -8.96 10.10
C HIS A 148 0.53 -9.04 10.22
N THR A 149 1.24 -9.24 9.11
CA THR A 149 2.69 -9.53 9.13
C THR A 149 3.54 -8.70 8.16
N SER A 150 2.94 -8.14 7.11
CA SER A 150 3.59 -7.03 6.41
C SER A 150 3.43 -5.79 7.29
N HIS A 151 4.55 -5.13 7.59
CA HIS A 151 4.60 -3.88 8.36
C HIS A 151 3.35 -3.06 8.18
N ASP A 152 2.67 -2.79 9.30
CA ASP A 152 2.19 -1.50 9.77
C ASP A 152 2.46 -0.29 8.85
N VAL A 153 2.02 -0.35 7.59
CA VAL A 153 1.54 0.83 6.89
C VAL A 153 0.24 1.12 7.60
N SER A 154 0.39 1.75 8.76
CA SER A 154 -0.62 1.96 9.79
C SER A 154 -1.97 2.13 9.12
N ASN A 155 -2.82 1.11 9.24
CA ASN A 155 -4.20 1.17 8.77
C ASN A 155 -4.88 2.41 9.37
N GLU A 156 -4.44 2.86 10.56
CA GLU A 156 -4.84 4.11 11.19
C GLU A 156 -4.37 5.33 10.40
N GLY A 157 -3.13 5.36 9.89
CA GLY A 157 -2.61 6.41 9.01
C GLY A 157 -3.39 6.50 7.70
N LEU A 158 -3.67 5.37 7.05
CA LEU A 158 -4.49 5.33 5.83
C LEU A 158 -5.94 5.78 6.09
N GLN A 159 -6.55 5.32 7.18
CA GLN A 159 -7.89 5.77 7.59
C GLN A 159 -7.93 7.25 7.99
N THR A 160 -6.85 7.76 8.59
CA THR A 160 -6.72 9.19 8.92
C THR A 160 -6.62 10.02 7.65
N LEU A 161 -5.83 9.59 6.67
CA LEU A 161 -5.74 10.28 5.37
C LEU A 161 -7.08 10.27 4.64
N ILE A 162 -7.81 9.15 4.63
CA ILE A 162 -9.15 9.06 4.04
C ILE A 162 -10.13 10.04 4.71
N LYS A 163 -10.06 10.21 6.04
CA LYS A 163 -10.90 11.15 6.78
C LYS A 163 -10.50 12.61 6.55
N LEU A 164 -9.20 12.90 6.45
CA LEU A 164 -8.68 14.24 6.25
C LEU A 164 -8.87 14.76 4.82
N GLN A 165 -8.86 13.87 3.82
CA GLN A 165 -8.99 14.22 2.41
C GLN A 165 -10.21 15.12 2.10
N PRO A 166 -11.46 14.77 2.46
CA PRO A 166 -12.61 15.63 2.19
C PRO A 166 -12.59 16.95 2.97
N ILE A 167 -11.98 16.97 4.16
CA ILE A 167 -11.84 18.17 4.99
C ILE A 167 -10.92 19.17 4.29
N TYR A 168 -9.73 18.72 3.87
CA TYR A 168 -8.80 19.57 3.15
C TYR A 168 -9.32 19.98 1.77
N PHE A 169 -10.07 19.11 1.08
CA PHE A 169 -10.73 19.48 -0.17
C PHE A 169 -11.72 20.63 0.02
N THR A 170 -12.56 20.56 1.05
CA THR A 170 -13.52 21.63 1.39
C THR A 170 -12.80 22.91 1.81
N TYR A 171 -11.72 22.78 2.58
CA TYR A 171 -10.89 23.90 3.01
C TYR A 171 -10.25 24.62 1.82
N VAL A 172 -9.63 23.88 0.89
CA VAL A 172 -9.05 24.46 -0.33
C VAL A 172 -10.12 25.15 -1.16
N ALA A 173 -11.27 24.51 -1.39
CA ALA A 173 -12.38 25.13 -2.12
C ALA A 173 -12.86 26.43 -1.47
N SER A 174 -12.89 26.49 -0.14
CA SER A 174 -13.25 27.72 0.59
C SER A 174 -12.22 28.84 0.42
N LEU A 175 -10.92 28.51 0.45
CA LEU A 175 -9.84 29.47 0.22
C LEU A 175 -9.81 29.97 -1.23
N GLU A 176 -10.09 29.10 -2.20
CA GLU A 176 -10.21 29.50 -3.60
C GLU A 176 -11.37 30.47 -3.79
N ALA A 177 -12.54 30.19 -3.19
CA ALA A 177 -13.68 31.09 -3.23
C ALA A 177 -13.35 32.45 -2.60
N GLU A 178 -12.68 32.48 -1.43
CA GLU A 178 -12.22 33.73 -0.81
C GLU A 178 -11.24 34.49 -1.70
N GLY A 179 -10.30 33.79 -2.34
CA GLY A 179 -9.36 34.37 -3.30
C GLY A 179 -10.06 35.03 -4.49
N THR A 180 -11.12 34.41 -5.01
CA THR A 180 -11.92 35.01 -6.09
C THR A 180 -12.67 36.26 -5.64
N ASP A 181 -13.21 36.29 -4.42
CA ASP A 181 -13.89 37.49 -3.88
C ASP A 181 -12.91 38.64 -3.65
N LEU A 182 -11.74 38.36 -3.07
CA LEU A 182 -10.70 39.36 -2.87
C LEU A 182 -10.21 39.94 -4.20
N THR A 183 -10.03 39.09 -5.22
CA THR A 183 -9.65 39.53 -6.57
C THR A 183 -10.71 40.45 -7.18
N ARG A 184 -12.00 40.11 -7.02
CA ARG A 184 -13.10 40.97 -7.47
C ARG A 184 -13.07 42.34 -6.78
N ARG A 185 -12.92 42.38 -5.45
CA ARG A 185 -12.82 43.64 -4.69
C ARG A 185 -11.63 44.48 -5.09
N LEU A 186 -10.49 43.84 -5.37
CA LEU A 186 -9.29 44.53 -5.84
C LEU A 186 -9.54 45.23 -7.18
N ASN A 187 -10.20 44.55 -8.12
CA ASN A 187 -10.57 45.12 -9.41
C ASN A 187 -11.54 46.30 -9.27
N GLU A 188 -12.55 46.16 -8.40
CA GLU A 188 -13.49 47.25 -8.09
C GLU A 188 -12.78 48.48 -7.51
N ASN A 189 -11.86 48.28 -6.57
CA ASN A 189 -11.09 49.37 -5.98
C ASN A 189 -10.13 50.00 -6.99
N THR A 190 -9.54 49.21 -7.89
CA THR A 190 -8.67 49.71 -8.96
C THR A 190 -9.45 50.59 -9.93
N ALA A 191 -10.67 50.18 -10.31
CA ALA A 191 -11.56 50.99 -11.14
C ALA A 191 -11.95 52.31 -10.44
N LYS A 192 -12.30 52.25 -9.14
CA LYS A 192 -12.60 53.46 -8.35
C LYS A 192 -11.40 54.42 -8.29
N LEU A 193 -10.18 53.88 -8.13
CA LEU A 193 -8.96 54.66 -8.11
C LEU A 193 -8.70 55.34 -9.47
N SER A 194 -8.90 54.63 -10.57
CA SER A 194 -8.78 55.19 -11.93
C SER A 194 -9.76 56.34 -12.13
N ASN A 195 -11.03 56.13 -11.81
CA ASN A 195 -12.07 57.16 -11.92
C ASN A 195 -11.74 58.40 -11.07
N GLY A 196 -11.24 58.19 -9.85
CA GLY A 196 -10.81 59.29 -8.97
C GLY A 196 -9.64 60.08 -9.56
N ARG A 197 -8.69 59.39 -10.22
CA ARG A 197 -7.55 60.02 -10.89
C ARG A 197 -7.98 60.85 -12.09
N GLU A 198 -8.88 60.33 -12.92
CA GLU A 198 -9.46 61.04 -14.06
C GLU A 198 -10.24 62.29 -13.61
N ALA A 199 -11.04 62.18 -12.55
CA ALA A 199 -11.76 63.31 -11.98
C ALA A 199 -10.80 64.40 -11.47
N MET A 200 -9.72 64.00 -10.79
CA MET A 200 -8.69 64.93 -10.30
C MET A 200 -7.96 65.64 -11.45
N GLU A 201 -7.64 64.92 -12.53
CA GLU A 201 -7.03 65.50 -13.72
C GLU A 201 -7.96 66.50 -14.42
N SER A 202 -9.25 66.15 -14.55
CA SER A 202 -10.27 67.06 -15.08
C SER A 202 -10.40 68.35 -14.26
N ILE A 203 -10.42 68.25 -12.93
CA ILE A 203 -10.44 69.40 -12.02
C ILE A 203 -9.17 70.25 -12.21
N SER A 204 -7.99 69.63 -12.27
CA SER A 204 -6.72 70.34 -12.45
C SER A 204 -6.68 71.10 -13.79
N ASN A 205 -7.14 70.48 -14.87
CA ASN A 205 -7.20 71.09 -16.20
C ASN A 205 -8.21 72.25 -16.23
N THR A 206 -9.38 72.07 -15.61
CA THR A 206 -10.40 73.13 -15.52
C THR A 206 -9.87 74.32 -14.71
N LEU A 207 -9.22 74.07 -13.57
CA LEU A 207 -8.61 75.11 -12.75
C LEU A 207 -7.55 75.89 -13.54
N ARG A 208 -6.69 75.18 -14.30
CA ARG A 208 -5.68 75.80 -15.16
C ARG A 208 -6.31 76.71 -16.21
N GLN A 209 -7.35 76.26 -16.90
CA GLN A 209 -8.06 77.07 -17.89
C GLN A 209 -8.65 78.34 -17.28
N ILE A 210 -9.31 78.24 -16.11
CA ILE A 210 -9.86 79.40 -15.41
C ILE A 210 -8.75 80.40 -15.03
N MET A 211 -7.61 79.92 -14.55
CA MET A 211 -6.48 80.79 -14.20
C MET A 211 -5.88 81.48 -15.43
N GLU A 212 -5.74 80.77 -16.56
CA GLU A 212 -5.27 81.34 -17.82
C GLU A 212 -6.24 82.40 -18.39
N GLU A 213 -7.54 82.14 -18.34
CA GLU A 213 -8.56 83.12 -18.77
C GLU A 213 -8.54 84.38 -17.89
N ARG A 214 -8.45 84.21 -16.56
CA ARG A 214 -8.34 85.35 -15.64
C ARG A 214 -7.10 86.19 -15.90
N ALA A 215 -5.96 85.55 -16.19
CA ALA A 215 -4.74 86.24 -16.56
C ALA A 215 -4.90 87.03 -17.88
N ARG A 216 -5.59 86.48 -18.88
CA ARG A 216 -5.89 87.18 -20.14
C ARG A 216 -6.79 88.40 -19.94
N LEU A 217 -7.73 88.32 -19.00
CA LEU A 217 -8.67 89.40 -18.68
C LEU A 217 -8.12 90.42 -17.68
N ASN A 218 -6.87 90.28 -17.23
CA ASN A 218 -6.24 91.15 -16.23
C ASN A 218 -7.02 91.24 -14.91
N ILE A 219 -7.76 90.17 -14.56
CA ILE A 219 -8.55 90.11 -13.32
C ILE A 219 -7.59 89.79 -12.16
N PRO A 220 -7.53 90.62 -11.11
CA PRO A 220 -6.65 90.37 -9.98
C PRO A 220 -7.03 89.07 -9.25
N PHE A 221 -6.01 88.35 -8.78
CA PHE A 221 -6.21 87.12 -8.01
C PHE A 221 -6.80 87.45 -6.62
N PRO A 222 -7.84 86.74 -6.16
CA PRO A 222 -8.32 86.85 -4.79
C PRO A 222 -7.21 86.33 -3.86
N ILE A 223 -6.78 87.19 -2.94
CA ILE A 223 -5.84 86.89 -1.85
C ILE A 223 -6.59 86.21 -0.71
#